data_AF-A0A2A4K6B5-F1
#
_entry.id   AF-A0A2A4K6B5-F1
#
_cell.length_a   1.000
_cell.length_b   1.000
_cell.length_c   1.000
_cell.angle_alpha   90.00
_cell.angle_beta   90.00
_cell.angle_gamma   90.00
#
_symmetry.space_group_name_H-M   'P 1'
#
loop_
_entity.id
_entity.type
_entity.pdbx_description
1 polymer ?
#
loop_
_entity_poly.entity_id
_entity_poly.type
_entity_poly.pdbx_seq_one_letter_code
_entity_poly.pdbx_strand_id
1 'polypeptide(L)'
;MTDVPDHWCKVSELEHLNLTQEQRKMLSIPRKDNTFEKCSRYAVNWKEIIKTGGVVQVNESWPTENCVEGYEYDTSEVISSVVIDFDLVCEYDVYPTLGLVALNIGGPVGVYTFGLLNDRIGRKKSFFLCLSTLLLGSLMTAYAHEYWFWTLARIIVGLTIPAVYQIPFIISLELAGPNYRSFVTVMTCIFYTLGLILLSAVTYFLRDWRSLALATSVPFFFYYLYWFVLPESPRWLLMRERLEEANNVLKTIARVNGKELPEEYTNKLQKQVIEQKERGVTEAKTGSSNLVLPLVVMGAVSVIGGLSALRLPETLHTSLPQTAEEGEEFGKDWSYADCMNCGDPRKISDAESYENLDQLELTQAPIVEDEVPEIPEIRRSSMRKLVRQSSIVETQRDIDGNIKMTYWF
;
A
#
# COMPACT_ATOMS: atom_id res chain seq x y z
N MET A 1 10.35 7.66 4.25
CA MET A 1 11.12 7.73 2.97
C MET A 1 10.64 8.91 2.13
N THR A 2 9.37 8.92 1.71
CA THR A 2 8.71 10.05 1.02
C THR A 2 7.95 10.92 2.00
N ASP A 3 8.53 11.16 3.17
CA ASP A 3 7.89 11.94 4.23
C ASP A 3 8.16 13.42 4.00
N VAL A 4 7.16 14.26 4.24
CA VAL A 4 7.17 15.71 3.94
C VAL A 4 7.12 16.45 5.28
N PRO A 5 8.27 16.78 5.89
CA PRO A 5 8.28 17.60 7.09
C PRO A 5 7.84 19.04 6.79
N ASP A 6 7.56 19.80 7.84
CA ASP A 6 7.31 21.23 7.72
C ASP A 6 8.53 21.95 7.13
N HIS A 7 8.25 22.90 6.24
CA HIS A 7 9.23 23.54 5.39
C HIS A 7 8.84 24.99 5.11
N TRP A 8 9.82 25.78 4.68
CA TRP A 8 9.65 27.17 4.28
C TRP A 8 10.71 27.58 3.25
N CYS A 9 10.49 28.69 2.55
CA CYS A 9 11.49 29.22 1.62
C CYS A 9 12.82 29.54 2.32
N LYS A 10 13.92 29.11 1.72
CA LYS A 10 15.26 29.54 2.12
C LYS A 10 15.50 31.00 1.71
N VAL A 11 16.17 31.75 2.58
CA VAL A 11 16.64 33.12 2.32
C VAL A 11 18.09 33.25 2.80
N SER A 12 19.03 33.09 1.88
CA SER A 12 20.48 33.15 2.16
C SER A 12 20.91 34.50 2.74
N GLU A 13 20.22 35.59 2.38
CA GLU A 13 20.51 36.94 2.87
C GLU A 13 20.33 37.08 4.40
N LEU A 14 19.46 36.24 5.00
CA LEU A 14 19.21 36.19 6.44
C LEU A 14 20.06 35.12 7.16
N GLU A 15 20.68 34.19 6.43
CA GLU A 15 21.54 33.12 6.96
C GLU A 15 22.92 33.64 7.42
N HIS A 16 23.39 34.75 6.83
CA HIS A 16 24.64 35.42 7.24
C HIS A 16 24.51 36.26 8.53
N LEU A 17 23.31 36.38 9.09
CA LEU A 17 23.08 37.02 10.38
C LEU A 17 22.97 35.96 11.49
N ASN A 18 23.44 36.27 12.70
CA ASN A 18 23.24 35.44 13.90
C ASN A 18 21.78 35.51 14.42
N LEU A 19 20.80 35.28 13.53
CA LEU A 19 19.37 35.18 13.84
C LEU A 19 18.99 33.73 14.11
N THR A 20 18.02 33.50 14.98
CA THR A 20 17.45 32.16 15.16
C THR A 20 16.59 31.76 13.97
N GLN A 21 16.38 30.45 13.78
CA GLN A 21 15.52 29.90 12.73
C GLN A 21 14.10 30.48 12.78
N GLU A 22 13.50 30.57 13.97
CA GLU A 22 12.21 31.22 14.19
C GLU A 22 12.19 32.72 13.83
N GLN A 23 13.28 33.45 14.09
CA GLN A 23 13.38 34.85 13.68
C GLN A 23 13.48 35.00 12.16
N ARG A 24 14.23 34.13 11.48
CA ARG A 24 14.28 34.09 10.00
C ARG A 24 12.89 33.79 9.44
N LYS A 25 12.23 32.74 9.95
CA LYS A 25 10.86 32.32 9.61
C LYS A 25 9.83 33.44 9.77
N MET A 26 9.84 34.13 10.91
CA MET A 26 8.94 35.25 11.18
C MET A 26 9.16 36.47 10.26
N LEU A 27 10.38 36.68 9.77
CA LEU A 27 10.69 37.82 8.90
C LEU A 27 10.40 37.51 7.42
N SER A 28 10.84 36.37 6.91
CA SER A 28 10.85 36.10 5.47
C SER A 28 9.53 35.62 4.87
N ILE A 29 8.62 35.10 5.70
CA ILE A 29 7.46 34.33 5.24
C ILE A 29 6.15 35.09 5.51
N PRO A 30 5.25 35.21 4.52
CA PRO A 30 3.92 35.77 4.74
C PRO A 30 3.07 34.88 5.65
N ARG A 31 2.23 35.55 6.44
CA ARG A 31 1.19 34.89 7.25
C ARG A 31 -0.14 34.95 6.53
N LYS A 32 -0.84 33.83 6.52
CA LYS A 32 -2.22 33.71 6.03
C LYS A 32 -3.03 32.92 7.06
N ASP A 33 -4.14 33.49 7.49
CA ASP A 33 -5.09 32.88 8.45
C ASP A 33 -4.38 32.33 9.71
N ASN A 34 -3.50 33.15 10.28
CA ASN A 34 -2.66 32.85 11.46
C ASN A 34 -1.61 31.72 11.28
N THR A 35 -1.48 31.15 10.07
CA THR A 35 -0.46 30.17 9.69
C THR A 35 0.63 30.81 8.80
N PHE A 36 1.81 30.20 8.74
CA PHE A 36 2.87 30.61 7.81
C PHE A 36 2.70 29.92 6.46
N GLU A 37 2.82 30.67 5.37
CA GLU A 37 2.76 30.10 4.02
C GLU A 37 4.02 29.28 3.72
N LYS A 38 3.87 28.05 3.21
CA LYS A 38 5.02 27.14 3.06
C LYS A 38 5.82 27.32 1.76
N CYS A 39 5.18 27.89 0.73
CA CYS A 39 5.67 27.93 -0.66
C CYS A 39 6.05 29.31 -1.18
N SER A 40 5.81 30.36 -0.39
CA SER A 40 5.96 31.76 -0.79
C SER A 40 6.80 32.51 0.23
N ARG A 41 7.57 33.50 -0.23
CA ARG A 41 8.33 34.44 0.61
C ARG A 41 8.02 35.88 0.24
N TYR A 42 8.34 36.82 1.12
CA TYR A 42 8.31 38.24 0.77
C TYR A 42 9.40 38.59 -0.25
N ALA A 43 8.99 39.18 -1.38
CA ALA A 43 9.83 39.58 -2.50
C ALA A 43 10.57 40.90 -2.21
N VAL A 44 11.48 40.86 -1.24
CA VAL A 44 12.09 42.04 -0.63
C VAL A 44 13.61 41.88 -0.52
N ASN A 45 14.36 42.95 -0.83
CA ASN A 45 15.82 42.98 -0.75
C ASN A 45 16.27 43.11 0.73
N TRP A 46 16.53 41.98 1.38
CA TRP A 46 16.88 41.94 2.80
C TRP A 46 18.19 42.68 3.08
N LYS A 47 19.16 42.62 2.17
CA LYS A 47 20.45 43.33 2.30
C LYS A 47 20.29 44.84 2.48
N GLU A 48 19.31 45.48 1.85
CA GLU A 48 19.06 46.92 2.00
C GLU A 48 18.33 47.25 3.31
N ILE A 49 17.34 46.44 3.68
CA ILE A 49 16.61 46.58 4.94
C ILE A 49 17.55 46.41 6.14
N ILE A 50 18.41 45.38 6.13
CA ILE A 50 19.41 45.11 7.18
C ILE A 50 20.39 46.29 7.31
N LYS A 51 20.89 46.83 6.19
CA LYS A 51 21.80 48.01 6.18
C LYS A 51 21.17 49.27 6.76
N THR A 52 19.84 49.37 6.76
CA THR A 52 19.12 50.53 7.28
C THR A 52 19.05 50.53 8.82
N GLY A 53 19.44 49.43 9.48
CA GLY A 53 19.80 49.41 10.91
C GLY A 53 18.64 49.54 11.91
N GLY A 54 17.40 49.47 11.45
CA GLY A 54 16.21 49.49 12.30
C GLY A 54 15.75 48.11 12.77
N VAL A 55 14.83 48.07 13.75
CA VAL A 55 14.05 46.87 14.06
C VAL A 55 13.16 46.57 12.87
N VAL A 56 13.45 45.50 12.14
CA VAL A 56 12.69 45.10 10.96
C VAL A 56 11.34 44.56 11.40
N GLN A 57 10.30 45.38 11.25
CA GLN A 57 8.91 44.98 11.35
C GLN A 57 8.47 44.46 9.98
N VAL A 58 7.80 43.31 9.94
CA VAL A 58 7.21 42.78 8.70
C VAL A 58 6.04 43.67 8.30
N ASN A 59 5.94 44.00 7.01
CA ASN A 59 4.78 44.67 6.46
C ASN A 59 3.98 43.64 5.64
N GLU A 60 2.77 43.33 6.10
CA GLU A 60 1.86 42.37 5.43
C GLU A 60 1.47 42.82 4.01
N SER A 61 1.65 44.11 3.67
CA SER A 61 1.43 44.65 2.32
C SER A 61 2.61 44.44 1.34
N TRP A 62 3.68 43.77 1.75
CA TRP A 62 4.80 43.45 0.84
C TRP A 62 4.41 42.42 -0.23
N PRO A 63 4.89 42.56 -1.47
CA PRO A 63 4.66 41.56 -2.51
C PRO A 63 5.28 40.22 -2.14
N THR A 64 4.67 39.14 -2.60
CA THR A 64 5.15 37.76 -2.40
C THR A 64 5.66 37.15 -3.70
N GLU A 65 6.62 36.23 -3.59
CA GLU A 65 7.17 35.44 -4.69
C GLU A 65 7.40 33.99 -4.25
N ASN A 66 7.49 33.07 -5.21
CA ASN A 66 7.80 31.65 -4.96
C ASN A 66 9.25 31.49 -4.45
N CYS A 67 9.56 30.40 -3.76
CA CYS A 67 10.90 30.16 -3.20
C CYS A 67 11.99 30.03 -4.29
N VAL A 68 12.78 31.07 -4.54
CA VAL A 68 13.83 31.07 -5.58
C VAL A 68 15.13 30.37 -5.16
N GLU A 69 15.42 30.32 -3.85
CA GLU A 69 16.69 29.83 -3.28
C GLU A 69 16.58 28.43 -2.64
N GLY A 70 15.53 27.68 -2.97
CA GLY A 70 15.21 26.38 -2.37
C GLY A 70 14.47 26.50 -1.03
N TYR A 71 14.46 25.41 -0.26
CA TYR A 71 13.69 25.27 0.98
C TYR A 71 14.60 25.00 2.19
N GLU A 72 14.09 25.30 3.38
CA GLU A 72 14.66 24.88 4.67
C GLU A 72 13.57 24.09 5.43
N TYR A 73 13.96 22.97 6.03
CA TYR A 73 13.05 21.95 6.58
C TYR A 73 13.23 21.79 8.08
N ASP A 74 12.16 21.44 8.79
CA ASP A 74 12.24 20.97 10.17
C ASP A 74 12.75 19.52 10.21
N THR A 75 13.99 19.34 10.66
CA THR A 75 14.66 18.03 10.76
C THR A 75 14.53 17.37 12.13
N SER A 76 13.62 17.84 12.99
CA SER A 76 13.42 17.30 14.35
C SER A 76 12.91 15.84 14.34
N GLU A 77 11.96 15.52 13.46
CA GLU A 77 11.42 14.17 13.31
C GLU A 77 12.18 13.36 12.25
N VAL A 78 12.40 13.93 11.06
CA VAL A 78 13.02 13.26 9.89
C VAL A 78 14.31 13.97 9.48
N ILE A 79 15.43 13.25 9.52
CA ILE A 79 16.76 13.81 9.27
C ILE A 79 17.06 13.97 7.77
N SER A 80 16.67 12.98 6.97
CA SER A 80 16.78 13.03 5.50
C SER A 80 15.66 12.18 4.90
N SER A 81 15.03 12.71 3.87
CA SER A 81 13.97 12.06 3.10
C SER A 81 14.21 12.33 1.62
N VAL A 82 13.57 11.56 0.74
CA VAL A 82 13.65 11.78 -0.72
C VAL A 82 13.08 13.15 -1.10
N VAL A 83 12.18 13.71 -0.27
CA VAL A 83 11.60 15.04 -0.46
C VAL A 83 12.63 16.12 -0.13
N ILE A 84 13.34 15.96 1.00
CA ILE A 84 14.40 16.88 1.46
C ILE A 84 15.61 16.85 0.51
N ASP A 85 16.07 15.65 0.11
CA ASP A 85 17.27 15.48 -0.72
C ASP A 85 17.12 16.03 -2.16
N PHE A 86 15.90 16.21 -2.66
CA PHE A 86 15.60 16.62 -4.03
C PHE A 86 14.67 17.84 -4.14
N ASP A 87 14.37 18.53 -3.03
CA ASP A 87 13.45 19.68 -2.95
C ASP A 87 12.08 19.48 -3.63
N LEU A 88 11.46 18.30 -3.41
CA LEU A 88 10.23 17.87 -4.10
C LEU A 88 8.96 18.40 -3.43
N VAL A 89 8.83 19.72 -3.37
CA VAL A 89 7.81 20.44 -2.60
C VAL A 89 7.11 21.49 -3.44
N CYS A 90 5.91 21.92 -3.03
CA CYS A 90 5.12 22.96 -3.68
C CYS A 90 4.80 22.62 -5.14
N GLU A 91 5.50 23.22 -6.12
CA GLU A 91 5.34 22.90 -7.55
C GLU A 91 5.76 21.46 -7.91
N TYR A 92 6.55 20.81 -7.05
CA TYR A 92 7.11 19.46 -7.26
C TYR A 92 6.53 18.40 -6.31
N ASP A 93 5.43 18.69 -5.61
CA ASP A 93 4.75 17.80 -4.65
C ASP A 93 4.25 16.48 -5.26
N VAL A 94 3.99 16.45 -6.57
CA VAL A 94 3.58 15.24 -7.32
C VAL A 94 4.71 14.21 -7.51
N TYR A 95 5.98 14.59 -7.33
CA TYR A 95 7.13 13.74 -7.67
C TYR A 95 7.31 12.53 -6.74
N PRO A 96 7.14 12.62 -5.41
CA PRO A 96 7.12 11.46 -4.51
C PRO A 96 5.99 10.47 -4.88
N THR A 97 4.81 10.99 -5.24
CA THR A 97 3.66 10.20 -5.72
C THR A 97 3.97 9.49 -7.03
N LEU A 98 4.64 10.16 -7.97
CA LEU A 98 5.09 9.54 -9.22
C LEU A 98 6.08 8.37 -8.98
N GLY A 99 6.92 8.48 -7.95
CA GLY A 99 7.79 7.37 -7.49
C GLY A 99 7.02 6.16 -6.94
N LEU A 100 5.91 6.39 -6.24
CA LEU A 100 5.00 5.33 -5.78
C LEU A 100 4.22 4.70 -6.96
N VAL A 101 3.76 5.50 -7.91
CA VAL A 101 3.12 5.01 -9.15
C VAL A 101 4.09 4.14 -9.95
N ALA A 102 5.35 4.57 -10.10
CA ALA A 102 6.40 3.81 -10.78
C ALA A 102 6.68 2.45 -10.12
N LEU A 103 6.71 2.40 -8.78
CA LEU A 103 6.82 1.15 -8.01
C LEU A 103 5.63 0.20 -8.30
N ASN A 104 4.40 0.74 -8.27
CA ASN A 104 3.18 -0.04 -8.50
C ASN A 104 3.05 -0.56 -9.93
N ILE A 105 3.47 0.21 -10.94
CA ILE A 105 3.54 -0.23 -12.35
C ILE A 105 4.52 -1.40 -12.51
N GLY A 106 5.62 -1.41 -11.76
CA GLY A 106 6.56 -2.54 -11.72
C GLY A 106 5.87 -3.85 -11.29
N GLY A 107 4.95 -3.81 -10.34
CA GLY A 107 4.31 -5.01 -9.76
C GLY A 107 3.72 -5.98 -10.78
N PRO A 108 2.72 -5.59 -11.61
CA PRO A 108 2.10 -6.45 -12.61
C PRO A 108 3.08 -6.99 -13.66
N VAL A 109 4.01 -6.16 -14.13
CA VAL A 109 5.06 -6.56 -15.08
C VAL A 109 5.98 -7.61 -14.45
N GLY A 110 6.28 -7.43 -13.15
CA GLY A 110 7.01 -8.37 -12.31
C GLY A 110 6.32 -9.73 -12.19
N VAL A 111 5.04 -9.76 -11.80
CA VAL A 111 4.25 -11.01 -11.69
C VAL A 111 4.23 -11.75 -13.02
N TYR A 112 4.03 -11.06 -14.13
CA TYR A 112 4.01 -11.68 -15.46
C TYR A 112 5.39 -12.28 -15.83
N THR A 113 6.46 -11.49 -15.70
CA THR A 113 7.82 -11.90 -16.08
C THR A 113 8.37 -13.01 -15.19
N PHE A 114 8.31 -12.85 -13.86
CA PHE A 114 8.74 -13.89 -12.91
C PHE A 114 7.80 -15.09 -12.92
N GLY A 115 6.50 -14.93 -13.20
CA GLY A 115 5.57 -16.03 -13.41
C GLY A 115 6.02 -16.98 -14.53
N LEU A 116 6.28 -16.43 -15.73
CA LEU A 116 6.84 -17.20 -16.84
C LEU A 116 8.20 -17.83 -16.53
N LEU A 117 9.02 -17.15 -15.70
CA LEU A 117 10.33 -17.64 -15.28
C LEU A 117 10.22 -18.85 -14.35
N ASN A 118 9.32 -18.79 -13.36
CA ASN A 118 9.05 -19.85 -12.38
C ASN A 118 8.74 -21.18 -13.06
N ASP A 119 7.93 -21.15 -14.11
CA ASP A 119 7.53 -22.37 -14.82
C ASP A 119 8.60 -22.85 -15.81
N ARG A 120 9.42 -21.97 -16.39
CA ARG A 120 10.49 -22.36 -17.33
C ARG A 120 11.77 -22.84 -16.64
N ILE A 121 12.25 -22.12 -15.63
CA ILE A 121 13.57 -22.32 -15.01
C ILE A 121 13.48 -23.13 -13.71
N GLY A 122 12.34 -23.09 -13.02
CA GLY A 122 12.12 -23.69 -11.71
C GLY A 122 11.84 -22.63 -10.65
N ARG A 123 11.08 -22.99 -9.61
CA ARG A 123 10.63 -22.03 -8.59
C ARG A 123 11.79 -21.61 -7.69
N LYS A 124 12.66 -22.55 -7.29
CA LYS A 124 13.87 -22.25 -6.51
C LYS A 124 14.76 -21.23 -7.23
N LYS A 125 15.15 -21.51 -8.47
CA LYS A 125 16.07 -20.64 -9.23
C LYS A 125 15.47 -19.26 -9.49
N SER A 126 14.18 -19.19 -9.78
CA SER A 126 13.48 -17.94 -10.05
C SER A 126 13.33 -17.08 -8.79
N PHE A 127 13.14 -17.68 -7.61
CA PHE A 127 13.19 -16.97 -6.33
C PHE A 127 14.54 -16.27 -6.12
N PHE A 128 15.65 -16.98 -6.32
CA PHE A 128 16.99 -16.38 -6.15
C PHE A 128 17.34 -15.34 -7.22
N LEU A 129 16.86 -15.49 -8.46
CA LEU A 129 16.99 -14.41 -9.45
C LEU A 129 16.19 -13.17 -9.03
N CYS A 130 14.97 -13.37 -8.50
CA CYS A 130 14.14 -12.29 -7.99
C CYS A 130 14.81 -11.56 -6.80
N LEU A 131 15.43 -12.30 -5.88
CA LEU A 131 16.28 -11.73 -4.81
C LEU A 131 17.50 -10.98 -5.37
N SER A 132 18.13 -11.46 -6.44
CA SER A 132 19.26 -10.77 -7.09
C SER A 132 18.82 -9.42 -7.65
N THR A 133 17.67 -9.37 -8.35
CA THR A 133 17.12 -8.13 -8.90
C THR A 133 16.63 -7.17 -7.80
N LEU A 134 16.09 -7.69 -6.69
CA LEU A 134 15.69 -6.86 -5.55
C LEU A 134 16.90 -6.20 -4.89
N LEU A 135 17.97 -6.97 -4.64
CA LEU A 135 19.20 -6.44 -4.06
C LEU A 135 19.82 -5.37 -4.97
N LEU A 136 19.89 -5.62 -6.29
CA LEU A 136 20.36 -4.64 -7.27
C LEU A 136 19.51 -3.35 -7.24
N GLY A 137 18.18 -3.47 -7.25
CA GLY A 137 17.27 -2.32 -7.15
C GLY A 137 17.43 -1.54 -5.83
N SER A 138 17.63 -2.22 -4.70
CA SER A 138 17.85 -1.57 -3.40
C SER A 138 19.18 -0.82 -3.33
N LEU A 139 20.25 -1.38 -3.90
CA LEU A 139 21.56 -0.74 -4.00
C LEU A 139 21.52 0.47 -4.95
N MET A 140 20.84 0.35 -6.09
CA MET A 140 20.57 1.49 -6.98
C MET A 140 19.78 2.59 -6.28
N THR A 141 18.78 2.22 -5.46
CA THR A 141 18.00 3.20 -4.68
C THR A 141 18.88 3.95 -3.68
N ALA A 142 19.77 3.26 -2.94
CA ALA A 142 20.67 3.87 -1.97
C ALA A 142 21.76 4.76 -2.61
N TYR A 143 22.18 4.45 -3.84
CA TYR A 143 23.16 5.24 -4.61
C TYR A 143 22.53 6.37 -5.45
N ALA A 144 21.21 6.57 -5.40
CA ALA A 144 20.56 7.53 -6.27
C ALA A 144 20.86 8.99 -5.86
N HIS A 145 21.59 9.69 -6.73
CA HIS A 145 21.87 11.12 -6.64
C HIS A 145 21.01 11.96 -7.61
N GLU A 146 20.16 11.31 -8.40
CA GLU A 146 19.31 11.91 -9.43
C GLU A 146 17.90 11.36 -9.31
N TYR A 147 16.88 12.23 -9.35
CA TYR A 147 15.48 11.82 -9.19
C TYR A 147 15.05 10.75 -10.20
N TRP A 148 15.37 10.92 -11.48
CA TRP A 148 14.99 9.94 -12.52
C TRP A 148 15.69 8.59 -12.36
N PHE A 149 16.91 8.57 -11.82
CA PHE A 149 17.63 7.34 -11.49
C PHE A 149 16.99 6.63 -10.27
N TRP A 150 16.58 7.39 -9.26
CA TRP A 150 15.80 6.87 -8.13
C TRP A 150 14.47 6.27 -8.60
N THR A 151 13.74 6.95 -9.49
CA THR A 151 12.48 6.46 -10.07
C THR A 151 12.68 5.19 -10.90
N LEU A 152 13.77 5.08 -11.67
CA LEU A 152 14.12 3.84 -12.37
C LEU A 152 14.40 2.69 -11.38
N ALA A 153 15.15 2.97 -10.30
CA ALA A 153 15.41 1.98 -9.25
C ALA A 153 14.10 1.52 -8.57
N ARG A 154 13.12 2.43 -8.37
CA ARG A 154 11.78 2.10 -7.87
C ARG A 154 11.01 1.15 -8.79
N ILE A 155 11.07 1.33 -10.11
CA ILE A 155 10.47 0.37 -11.06
C ILE A 155 11.12 -1.01 -10.90
N ILE A 156 12.45 -1.08 -10.82
CA ILE A 156 13.20 -2.34 -10.67
C ILE A 156 12.84 -3.06 -9.36
N VAL A 157 12.75 -2.34 -8.23
CA VAL A 157 12.27 -2.91 -6.97
C VAL A 157 10.82 -3.35 -7.09
N GLY A 158 9.95 -2.54 -7.71
CA GLY A 158 8.54 -2.83 -7.96
C GLY A 158 8.28 -4.14 -8.69
N LEU A 159 9.10 -4.48 -9.70
CA LEU A 159 9.07 -5.77 -10.40
C LEU A 159 9.22 -6.98 -9.47
N THR A 160 9.88 -6.82 -8.33
CA THR A 160 10.23 -7.94 -7.45
C THR A 160 9.28 -8.12 -6.27
N ILE A 161 8.65 -7.05 -5.77
CA ILE A 161 7.80 -7.06 -4.56
C ILE A 161 6.77 -8.21 -4.55
N PRO A 162 5.86 -8.34 -5.54
CA PRO A 162 4.85 -9.40 -5.51
C PRO A 162 5.46 -10.79 -5.74
N ALA A 163 6.50 -10.89 -6.57
CA ALA A 163 7.17 -12.15 -6.87
C ALA A 163 7.95 -12.71 -5.67
N VAL A 164 8.61 -11.87 -4.86
CA VAL A 164 9.32 -12.27 -3.64
C VAL A 164 8.39 -12.90 -2.61
N TYR A 165 7.14 -12.42 -2.51
CA TYR A 165 6.13 -13.05 -1.65
C TYR A 165 5.51 -14.30 -2.28
N GLN A 166 5.15 -14.23 -3.57
CA GLN A 166 4.39 -15.28 -4.25
C GLN A 166 5.20 -16.57 -4.45
N ILE A 167 6.50 -16.50 -4.76
CA ILE A 167 7.28 -17.70 -5.10
C ILE A 167 7.48 -18.63 -3.89
N PRO A 168 7.92 -18.17 -2.71
CA PRO A 168 8.03 -19.01 -1.51
C PRO A 168 6.68 -19.57 -1.06
N PHE A 169 5.61 -18.81 -1.21
CA PHE A 169 4.25 -19.23 -0.89
C PHE A 169 3.76 -20.38 -1.80
N ILE A 170 4.06 -20.33 -3.10
CA ILE A 170 3.79 -21.46 -4.01
C ILE A 170 4.64 -22.67 -3.60
N ILE A 171 5.94 -22.51 -3.38
CA ILE A 171 6.83 -23.61 -2.98
C ILE A 171 6.32 -24.28 -1.68
N SER A 172 5.94 -23.51 -0.67
CA SER A 172 5.45 -24.06 0.60
C SER A 172 4.13 -24.83 0.45
N LEU A 173 3.19 -24.35 -0.38
CA LEU A 173 1.94 -25.04 -0.70
C LEU A 173 2.12 -26.32 -1.55
N GLU A 174 3.17 -26.36 -2.38
CA GLU A 174 3.50 -27.53 -3.21
C GLU A 174 4.26 -28.61 -2.45
N LEU A 175 5.04 -28.22 -1.43
CA LEU A 175 5.64 -29.16 -0.47
C LEU A 175 4.61 -29.64 0.57
N ALA A 176 3.64 -28.82 0.94
CA ALA A 176 2.63 -29.16 1.94
C ALA A 176 1.57 -30.14 1.41
N GLY A 177 1.27 -31.16 2.24
CA GLY A 177 0.11 -32.03 2.04
C GLY A 177 -1.21 -31.25 2.12
N PRO A 178 -2.28 -31.71 1.45
CA PRO A 178 -3.54 -30.97 1.33
C PRO A 178 -4.11 -30.54 2.69
N ASN A 179 -4.04 -31.40 3.71
CA ASN A 179 -4.55 -31.15 5.05
C ASN A 179 -3.84 -29.99 5.79
N TYR A 180 -2.61 -29.65 5.40
CA TYR A 180 -1.80 -28.62 6.07
C TYR A 180 -1.71 -27.30 5.28
N ARG A 181 -2.29 -27.22 4.06
CA ARG A 181 -2.19 -26.01 3.23
C ARG A 181 -2.75 -24.77 3.91
N SER A 182 -3.95 -24.86 4.48
CA SER A 182 -4.57 -23.73 5.18
C SER A 182 -3.73 -23.23 6.36
N PHE A 183 -3.09 -24.15 7.10
CA PHE A 183 -2.18 -23.81 8.18
C PHE A 183 -0.92 -23.09 7.67
N VAL A 184 -0.31 -23.58 6.60
CA VAL A 184 0.86 -22.93 5.95
C VAL A 184 0.51 -21.52 5.44
N THR A 185 -0.68 -21.34 4.85
CA THR A 185 -1.17 -20.01 4.45
C THR A 185 -1.31 -19.07 5.63
N VAL A 186 -1.97 -19.49 6.71
CA VAL A 186 -2.15 -18.67 7.92
C VAL A 186 -0.80 -18.28 8.54
N MET A 187 0.15 -19.22 8.64
CA MET A 187 1.51 -18.92 9.12
C MET A 187 2.22 -17.89 8.23
N THR A 188 2.09 -18.00 6.90
CA THR A 188 2.69 -17.03 5.96
C THR A 188 2.13 -15.63 6.18
N CYS A 189 0.81 -15.49 6.36
CA CYS A 189 0.17 -14.21 6.67
C CYS A 189 0.64 -13.62 8.01
N ILE A 190 0.84 -14.45 9.05
CA ILE A 190 1.36 -14.00 10.36
C ILE A 190 2.80 -13.49 10.24
N PHE A 191 3.67 -14.18 9.51
CA PHE A 191 5.04 -13.70 9.28
C PHE A 191 5.07 -12.39 8.46
N TYR A 192 4.14 -12.22 7.52
CA TYR A 192 4.01 -10.97 6.77
C TYR A 192 3.62 -9.78 7.69
N THR A 193 2.62 -9.93 8.55
CA THR A 193 2.20 -8.85 9.47
C THR A 193 3.27 -8.54 10.51
N LEU A 194 3.95 -9.56 11.06
CA LEU A 194 5.12 -9.36 11.94
C LEU A 194 6.27 -8.62 11.22
N GLY A 195 6.50 -8.92 9.93
CA GLY A 195 7.48 -8.23 9.10
C GLY A 195 7.18 -6.74 8.93
N LEU A 196 5.91 -6.36 8.75
CA LEU A 196 5.48 -4.96 8.69
C LEU A 196 5.68 -4.24 10.03
N ILE A 197 5.34 -4.87 11.15
CA ILE A 197 5.56 -4.30 12.50
C ILE A 197 7.06 -4.08 12.77
N LEU A 198 7.90 -5.06 12.39
CA LEU A 198 9.36 -4.95 12.50
C LEU A 198 9.91 -3.83 11.60
N LEU A 199 9.39 -3.67 10.39
CA LEU A 199 9.79 -2.58 9.48
C LEU A 199 9.51 -1.21 10.10
N SER A 200 8.32 -1.02 10.70
CA SER A 200 7.98 0.23 11.42
C SER A 200 8.93 0.52 12.58
N ALA A 201 9.38 -0.52 13.30
CA ALA A 201 10.39 -0.36 14.34
C ALA A 201 11.76 0.04 13.76
N VAL A 202 12.18 -0.57 12.64
CA VAL A 202 13.44 -0.20 11.95
C VAL A 202 13.41 1.24 11.45
N THR A 203 12.29 1.72 10.90
CA THR A 203 12.14 3.13 10.47
C THR A 203 12.23 4.14 11.61
N TYR A 204 11.88 3.76 12.84
CA TYR A 204 12.02 4.64 14.01
C TYR A 204 13.49 4.84 14.41
N PHE A 205 14.30 3.78 14.33
CA PHE A 205 15.74 3.84 14.63
C PHE A 205 16.57 4.40 13.47
N LEU A 206 16.22 4.11 12.21
CA LEU A 206 16.94 4.55 11.02
C LEU A 206 16.11 5.59 10.26
N ARG A 207 16.36 6.86 10.60
CA ARG A 207 15.67 8.04 10.04
C ARG A 207 16.27 8.56 8.73
N ASP A 208 17.44 8.08 8.32
CA ASP A 208 18.00 8.32 6.99
C ASP A 208 17.47 7.27 5.99
N TRP A 209 16.89 7.74 4.89
CA TRP A 209 16.30 6.89 3.87
C TRP A 209 17.32 6.02 3.11
N ARG A 210 18.58 6.47 2.97
CA ARG A 210 19.64 5.69 2.29
C ARG A 210 20.10 4.53 3.17
N SER A 211 20.40 4.82 4.44
CA SER A 211 20.71 3.81 5.45
C SER A 211 19.56 2.83 5.66
N LEU A 212 18.31 3.28 5.60
CA LEU A 212 17.13 2.42 5.66
C LEU A 212 17.04 1.46 4.47
N ALA A 213 17.32 1.93 3.24
CA ALA A 213 17.37 1.08 2.04
C ALA A 213 18.47 0.01 2.14
N LEU A 214 19.63 0.36 2.70
CA LEU A 214 20.71 -0.60 2.96
C LEU A 214 20.35 -1.59 4.08
N ALA A 215 19.83 -1.13 5.21
CA ALA A 215 19.46 -1.99 6.33
C ALA A 215 18.35 -2.99 5.97
N THR A 216 17.36 -2.57 5.18
CA THR A 216 16.32 -3.46 4.65
C THR A 216 16.85 -4.44 3.60
N SER A 217 18.00 -4.18 2.97
CA SER A 217 18.66 -5.15 2.08
C SER A 217 19.35 -6.31 2.82
N VAL A 218 19.81 -6.09 4.06
CA VAL A 218 20.60 -7.06 4.85
C VAL A 218 19.90 -8.42 5.06
N PRO A 219 18.61 -8.48 5.45
CA PRO A 219 17.86 -9.75 5.55
C PRO A 219 17.86 -10.58 4.24
N PHE A 220 17.88 -9.92 3.08
CA PHE A 220 17.86 -10.62 1.79
C PHE A 220 19.19 -11.31 1.46
N PHE A 221 20.33 -10.84 2.01
CA PHE A 221 21.59 -11.59 1.93
C PHE A 221 21.54 -12.89 2.74
N PHE A 222 20.91 -12.89 3.93
CA PHE A 222 20.76 -14.11 4.72
C PHE A 222 19.87 -15.16 4.03
N TYR A 223 18.91 -14.76 3.18
CA TYR A 223 18.15 -15.72 2.37
C TYR A 223 19.01 -16.50 1.36
N TYR A 224 20.19 -16.01 0.93
CA TYR A 224 21.09 -16.81 0.09
C TYR A 224 21.67 -18.03 0.82
N LEU A 225 21.77 -18.02 2.15
CA LEU A 225 22.18 -19.20 2.93
C LEU A 225 21.15 -20.34 2.79
N TYR A 226 19.87 -20.02 2.58
CA TYR A 226 18.81 -21.00 2.32
C TYR A 226 18.93 -21.67 0.93
N TRP A 227 19.84 -21.24 0.05
CA TRP A 227 20.07 -21.91 -1.25
C TRP A 227 20.34 -23.40 -1.09
N PHE A 228 21.09 -23.82 -0.08
CA PHE A 228 21.42 -25.23 0.14
C PHE A 228 20.28 -26.03 0.78
N VAL A 229 19.42 -25.38 1.57
CA VAL A 229 18.35 -26.03 2.34
C VAL A 229 17.07 -26.18 1.50
N LEU A 230 16.74 -25.19 0.67
CA LEU A 230 15.48 -25.17 -0.08
C LEU A 230 15.51 -26.22 -1.23
N PRO A 231 14.65 -27.25 -1.24
CA PRO A 231 14.52 -28.14 -2.39
C PRO A 231 13.75 -27.43 -3.53
N GLU A 232 13.87 -27.96 -4.76
CA GLU A 232 12.99 -27.56 -5.86
C GLU A 232 11.61 -28.23 -5.70
N SER A 233 10.56 -27.62 -6.26
CA SER A 233 9.20 -28.15 -6.16
C SER A 233 9.06 -29.55 -6.81
N PRO A 234 8.57 -30.58 -6.07
CA PRO A 234 8.31 -31.89 -6.65
C PRO A 234 7.37 -31.84 -7.85
N ARG A 235 6.33 -30.98 -7.78
CA ARG A 235 5.35 -30.81 -8.86
C ARG A 235 5.97 -30.25 -10.14
N TRP A 236 6.86 -29.25 -10.00
CA TRP A 236 7.59 -28.72 -11.14
C TRP A 236 8.47 -29.79 -11.80
N LEU A 237 9.19 -30.57 -10.99
CA LEU A 237 10.08 -31.62 -11.49
C LEU A 237 9.31 -32.71 -12.24
N LEU A 238 8.13 -33.11 -11.75
CA LEU A 238 7.24 -34.05 -12.46
C LEU A 238 6.73 -33.45 -13.78
N MET A 239 6.27 -32.18 -13.79
CA MET A 239 5.82 -31.48 -15.00
C MET A 239 6.94 -31.24 -16.03
N ARG A 240 8.22 -31.28 -15.60
CA ARG A 240 9.40 -31.14 -16.47
C ARG A 240 10.08 -32.47 -16.78
N GLU A 241 9.41 -33.60 -16.49
CA GLU A 241 9.87 -34.97 -16.76
C GLU A 241 11.18 -35.36 -16.04
N ARG A 242 11.57 -34.60 -15.00
CA ARG A 242 12.75 -34.83 -14.16
C ARG A 242 12.43 -35.80 -13.02
N LEU A 243 12.04 -37.01 -13.41
CA LEU A 243 11.50 -38.04 -12.51
C LEU A 243 12.51 -38.46 -11.43
N GLU A 244 13.81 -38.51 -11.74
CA GLU A 244 14.87 -38.83 -10.78
C GLU A 244 15.07 -37.73 -9.73
N GLU A 245 15.15 -36.46 -10.16
CA GLU A 245 15.21 -35.30 -9.26
C GLU A 245 13.97 -35.27 -8.34
N ALA A 246 12.77 -35.48 -8.90
CA ALA A 246 11.51 -35.54 -8.15
C ALA A 246 11.54 -36.66 -7.09
N ASN A 247 11.96 -37.88 -7.48
CA ASN A 247 12.07 -39.02 -6.56
C ASN A 247 13.09 -38.76 -5.44
N ASN A 248 14.20 -38.08 -5.70
CA ASN A 248 15.18 -37.73 -4.67
C ASN A 248 14.62 -36.72 -3.65
N VAL A 249 13.86 -35.72 -4.10
CA VAL A 249 13.17 -34.79 -3.20
C VAL A 249 12.09 -35.53 -2.38
N LEU A 250 11.28 -36.39 -3.02
CA LEU A 250 10.25 -37.18 -2.33
C LEU A 250 10.84 -38.17 -1.31
N LYS A 251 11.93 -38.87 -1.64
CA LYS A 251 12.68 -39.74 -0.70
C LYS A 251 13.20 -38.95 0.51
N THR A 252 13.63 -37.70 0.31
CA THR A 252 14.09 -36.81 1.39
C THR A 252 12.93 -36.38 2.29
N ILE A 253 11.80 -35.94 1.71
CA ILE A 253 10.58 -35.59 2.45
C ILE A 253 10.05 -36.79 3.25
N ALA A 254 10.03 -37.98 2.64
CA ALA A 254 9.59 -39.20 3.30
C ALA A 254 10.49 -39.54 4.52
N ARG A 255 11.82 -39.48 4.34
CA ARG A 255 12.80 -39.71 5.42
C ARG A 255 12.62 -38.73 6.59
N VAL A 256 12.41 -37.44 6.31
CA VAL A 256 12.14 -36.42 7.35
C VAL A 256 10.83 -36.71 8.09
N ASN A 257 9.81 -37.21 7.37
CA ASN A 257 8.53 -37.61 7.93
C ASN A 257 8.52 -39.02 8.58
N GLY A 258 9.69 -39.67 8.72
CA GLY A 258 9.81 -41.01 9.31
C GLY A 258 9.13 -42.14 8.52
N LYS A 259 8.93 -41.96 7.20
CA LYS A 259 8.31 -42.95 6.32
C LYS A 259 9.26 -43.34 5.19
N GLU A 260 9.26 -44.61 4.83
CA GLU A 260 9.93 -45.07 3.62
C GLU A 260 8.99 -44.95 2.42
N LEU A 261 9.54 -44.62 1.25
CA LEU A 261 8.79 -44.43 0.01
C LEU A 261 9.03 -45.65 -0.88
N PRO A 262 8.06 -46.58 -1.04
CA PRO A 262 8.28 -47.82 -1.77
C PRO A 262 8.60 -47.57 -3.25
N GLU A 263 9.53 -48.32 -3.83
CA GLU A 263 9.90 -48.15 -5.25
C GLU A 263 8.74 -48.50 -6.20
N GLU A 264 7.82 -49.36 -5.76
CA GLU A 264 6.58 -49.63 -6.51
C GLU A 264 5.69 -48.37 -6.60
N TYR A 265 5.71 -47.50 -5.59
CA TYR A 265 4.99 -46.22 -5.63
C TYR A 265 5.64 -45.25 -6.60
N THR A 266 6.98 -45.19 -6.67
CA THR A 266 7.66 -44.34 -7.67
C THR A 266 7.34 -44.81 -9.09
N ASN A 267 7.33 -46.12 -9.35
CA ASN A 267 6.99 -46.67 -10.66
C ASN A 267 5.52 -46.41 -11.05
N LYS A 268 4.59 -46.46 -10.09
CA LYS A 268 3.18 -46.08 -10.30
C LYS A 268 3.04 -44.58 -10.61
N LEU A 269 3.77 -43.73 -9.88
CA LEU A 269 3.75 -42.27 -10.09
C LEU A 269 4.30 -41.90 -11.49
N GLN A 270 5.40 -42.54 -11.92
CA GLN A 270 5.96 -42.36 -13.26
C GLN A 270 4.95 -42.73 -14.36
N LYS A 271 4.26 -43.87 -14.24
CA LYS A 271 3.20 -44.28 -15.19
C LYS A 271 2.07 -43.25 -15.25
N GLN A 272 1.60 -42.76 -14.10
CA GLN A 272 0.53 -41.75 -14.05
C GLN A 272 0.92 -40.44 -14.73
N VAL A 273 2.17 -39.98 -14.57
CA VAL A 273 2.67 -38.77 -15.25
C VAL A 273 2.73 -38.96 -16.78
N ILE A 274 3.16 -40.13 -17.25
CA ILE A 274 3.18 -40.46 -18.69
C ILE A 274 1.75 -40.52 -19.25
N GLU A 275 0.81 -41.20 -18.58
CA GLU A 275 -0.60 -41.24 -18.98
C GLU A 275 -1.26 -39.85 -19.01
N GLN A 276 -0.96 -38.99 -18.03
CA GLN A 276 -1.47 -37.61 -18.01
C GLN A 276 -0.89 -36.79 -19.17
N LYS A 277 0.38 -36.97 -19.51
CA LYS A 277 1.03 -36.33 -20.66
C LYS A 277 0.37 -36.76 -21.98
N GLU A 278 0.07 -38.05 -22.17
CA GLU A 278 -0.59 -38.55 -23.37
C GLU A 278 -2.00 -37.97 -23.56
N ARG A 279 -2.78 -37.86 -22.47
CA ARG A 279 -4.09 -37.18 -22.48
C ARG A 279 -3.93 -35.69 -22.82
N GLY A 280 -3.03 -34.98 -22.14
CA GLY A 280 -2.77 -33.55 -22.36
C GLY A 280 -2.29 -33.23 -23.78
N VAL A 281 -1.49 -34.10 -24.40
CA VAL A 281 -1.08 -33.95 -25.82
C VAL A 281 -2.27 -34.17 -26.77
N THR A 282 -3.19 -35.06 -26.43
CA THR A 282 -4.41 -35.32 -27.22
C THR A 282 -5.39 -34.15 -27.14
N GLU A 283 -5.56 -33.58 -25.94
CA GLU A 283 -6.36 -32.38 -25.71
C GLU A 283 -5.71 -31.14 -26.36
N ALA A 284 -4.40 -30.96 -26.24
CA ALA A 284 -3.68 -29.84 -26.86
C ALA A 284 -3.75 -29.86 -28.39
N LYS A 285 -3.67 -31.04 -29.03
CA LYS A 285 -3.92 -31.21 -30.48
C LYS A 285 -5.34 -30.81 -30.89
N THR A 286 -6.30 -30.91 -29.98
CA THR A 286 -7.71 -30.55 -30.20
C THR A 286 -7.99 -29.07 -29.90
N GLY A 287 -7.29 -28.49 -28.92
CA GLY A 287 -7.51 -27.13 -28.39
C GLY A 287 -6.53 -26.03 -28.83
N SER A 288 -5.61 -26.32 -29.76
CA SER A 288 -4.49 -25.42 -30.13
C SER A 288 -4.91 -24.03 -30.68
N SER A 289 -6.19 -23.80 -30.97
CA SER A 289 -6.72 -22.51 -31.42
C SER A 289 -7.02 -21.50 -30.30
N ASN A 290 -7.16 -21.93 -29.04
CA ASN A 290 -7.80 -21.10 -28.00
C ASN A 290 -6.99 -20.85 -26.71
N LEU A 291 -5.72 -21.28 -26.59
CA LEU A 291 -4.95 -21.08 -25.34
C LEU A 291 -4.71 -19.59 -24.98
N VAL A 292 -4.76 -18.70 -25.97
CA VAL A 292 -4.65 -17.25 -25.80
C VAL A 292 -5.95 -16.63 -25.28
N LEU A 293 -7.10 -17.26 -25.53
CA LEU A 293 -8.43 -16.70 -25.26
C LEU A 293 -8.68 -16.43 -23.76
N PRO A 294 -8.40 -17.34 -22.81
CA PRO A 294 -8.58 -17.05 -21.38
C PRO A 294 -7.71 -15.89 -20.88
N LEU A 295 -6.48 -15.79 -21.40
CA LEU A 295 -5.54 -14.73 -21.01
C LEU A 295 -6.03 -13.35 -21.50
N VAL A 296 -6.50 -13.30 -22.76
CA VAL A 296 -7.08 -12.08 -23.36
C VAL A 296 -8.39 -11.71 -22.69
N VAL A 297 -9.25 -12.68 -22.35
CA VAL A 297 -10.52 -12.42 -21.64
C VAL A 297 -10.25 -11.87 -20.24
N MET A 298 -9.38 -12.49 -19.44
CA MET A 298 -9.02 -11.99 -18.10
C MET A 298 -8.41 -10.59 -18.19
N GLY A 299 -7.47 -10.35 -19.12
CA GLY A 299 -6.89 -9.03 -19.35
C GLY A 299 -7.91 -7.98 -19.77
N ALA A 300 -8.79 -8.29 -20.73
CA ALA A 300 -9.82 -7.39 -21.22
C ALA A 300 -10.84 -7.05 -20.12
N VAL A 301 -11.29 -8.03 -19.33
CA VAL A 301 -12.20 -7.81 -18.20
C VAL A 301 -11.54 -6.93 -17.14
N SER A 302 -10.25 -7.11 -16.83
CA SER A 302 -9.52 -6.22 -15.91
C SER A 302 -9.40 -4.78 -16.45
N VAL A 303 -9.12 -4.60 -17.74
CA VAL A 303 -9.05 -3.28 -18.37
C VAL A 303 -10.42 -2.60 -18.40
N ILE A 304 -11.49 -3.33 -18.74
CA ILE A 304 -12.86 -2.81 -18.70
C ILE A 304 -13.22 -2.40 -17.27
N GLY A 305 -12.94 -3.25 -16.27
CA GLY A 305 -13.18 -2.91 -14.86
C GLY A 305 -12.43 -1.65 -14.39
N GLY A 306 -11.17 -1.49 -14.79
CA GLY A 306 -10.38 -0.29 -14.50
C GLY A 306 -10.92 0.97 -15.20
N LEU A 307 -11.34 0.87 -16.46
CA LEU A 307 -11.97 1.97 -17.20
C LEU A 307 -13.35 2.33 -16.65
N SER A 308 -14.11 1.36 -16.15
CA SER A 308 -15.37 1.59 -15.43
C SER A 308 -15.15 2.27 -14.09
N ALA A 309 -14.07 1.94 -13.37
CA ALA A 309 -13.73 2.61 -12.10
C ALA A 309 -13.39 4.11 -12.31
N LEU A 310 -12.78 4.48 -13.44
CA LEU A 310 -12.57 5.88 -13.85
C LEU A 310 -13.86 6.63 -14.21
N ARG A 311 -15.02 5.95 -14.28
CA ARG A 311 -16.34 6.55 -14.49
C ARG A 311 -17.27 6.41 -13.28
N LEU A 312 -16.76 5.94 -12.14
CA LEU A 312 -17.46 6.14 -10.88
C LEU A 312 -17.65 7.67 -10.70
N PRO A 313 -18.85 8.14 -10.32
CA PRO A 313 -19.08 9.56 -10.13
C PRO A 313 -18.11 10.07 -9.06
N GLU A 314 -17.34 11.08 -9.45
CA GLU A 314 -16.31 11.66 -8.59
C GLU A 314 -16.98 12.24 -7.33
N THR A 315 -16.55 11.82 -6.14
CA THR A 315 -17.09 12.34 -4.86
C THR A 315 -16.58 13.76 -4.55
N LEU A 316 -15.85 14.37 -5.48
CA LEU A 316 -15.39 15.75 -5.39
C LEU A 316 -16.61 16.68 -5.43
N HIS A 317 -16.72 17.55 -4.44
CA HIS A 317 -17.85 18.47 -4.21
C HIS A 317 -19.17 17.86 -3.69
N THR A 318 -19.19 16.60 -3.25
CA THR A 318 -20.31 16.05 -2.46
C THR A 318 -19.91 15.88 -0.99
N SER A 319 -20.77 16.30 -0.06
CA SER A 319 -20.61 16.01 1.36
C SER A 319 -20.66 14.50 1.62
N LEU A 320 -19.73 14.02 2.46
CA LEU A 320 -19.70 12.62 2.89
C LEU A 320 -20.75 12.40 3.99
N PRO A 321 -21.51 11.29 3.97
CA PRO A 321 -22.47 10.97 5.03
C PRO A 321 -21.75 10.82 6.36
N GLN A 322 -22.23 11.49 7.41
CA GLN A 322 -21.57 11.52 8.72
C GLN A 322 -22.16 10.49 9.69
N THR A 323 -23.37 10.01 9.41
CA THR A 323 -24.06 8.97 10.17
C THR A 323 -24.19 7.66 9.38
N ALA A 324 -24.40 6.56 10.10
CA ALA A 324 -24.63 5.25 9.47
C ALA A 324 -25.98 5.20 8.70
N GLU A 325 -27.00 5.94 9.15
CA GLU A 325 -28.29 6.03 8.44
C GLU A 325 -28.17 6.81 7.12
N GLU A 326 -27.47 7.96 7.10
CA GLU A 326 -27.15 8.65 5.84
C GLU A 326 -26.28 7.77 4.93
N GLY A 327 -25.33 7.00 5.50
CA GLY A 327 -24.51 6.05 4.76
C GLY A 327 -25.32 4.90 4.13
N GLU A 328 -26.47 4.53 4.72
CA GLU A 328 -27.41 3.59 4.12
C GLU A 328 -28.31 4.24 3.06
N GLU A 329 -28.49 5.56 3.04
CA GLU A 329 -29.19 6.30 1.98
C GLU A 329 -28.27 6.72 0.83
N PHE A 330 -26.98 6.93 1.11
CA PHE A 330 -25.96 7.31 0.13
C PHE A 330 -25.85 6.26 -0.99
N GLY A 331 -26.26 6.66 -2.20
CA GLY A 331 -26.22 5.81 -3.39
C GLY A 331 -27.46 4.94 -3.62
N LYS A 332 -28.53 5.02 -2.80
CA LYS A 332 -29.81 4.33 -3.09
C LYS A 332 -30.42 4.74 -4.44
N ASP A 333 -30.21 6.00 -4.86
CA ASP A 333 -30.71 6.57 -6.10
C ASP A 333 -29.74 6.45 -7.30
N TRP A 334 -28.65 5.68 -7.18
CA TRP A 334 -27.70 5.52 -8.28
C TRP A 334 -28.23 4.58 -9.37
N SER A 335 -28.39 5.13 -10.58
CA SER A 335 -28.67 4.35 -11.79
C SER A 335 -27.38 3.98 -12.52
N TYR A 336 -27.38 2.85 -13.25
CA TYR A 336 -26.25 2.47 -14.13
C TYR A 336 -25.96 3.53 -15.22
N ALA A 337 -26.94 4.39 -15.54
CA ALA A 337 -26.77 5.53 -16.44
C ALA A 337 -25.96 6.69 -15.81
N ASP A 338 -26.03 6.88 -14.48
CA ASP A 338 -25.25 7.92 -13.79
C ASP A 338 -23.75 7.61 -13.86
N CYS A 339 -23.38 6.32 -13.83
CA CYS A 339 -22.01 5.81 -14.03
C CYS A 339 -21.50 5.95 -15.49
N MET A 340 -22.29 6.53 -16.40
CA MET A 340 -21.88 6.83 -17.77
C MET A 340 -21.80 8.33 -18.08
N ASN A 341 -22.26 9.20 -17.19
CA ASN A 341 -22.21 10.66 -17.33
C ASN A 341 -21.17 11.27 -16.38
N CYS A 342 -20.11 11.87 -16.94
CA CYS A 342 -19.23 12.76 -16.17
C CYS A 342 -19.85 14.17 -16.14
N GLY A 343 -20.35 14.59 -14.97
CA GLY A 343 -21.06 15.87 -14.74
C GLY A 343 -22.60 15.71 -14.73
N ASP A 344 -23.38 16.49 -13.98
CA ASP A 344 -23.11 17.69 -13.16
C ASP A 344 -23.06 17.42 -11.63
N PRO A 345 -22.50 18.34 -10.81
CA PRO A 345 -22.57 18.25 -9.35
C PRO A 345 -24.02 18.35 -8.84
N ARG A 346 -24.52 17.27 -8.21
CA ARG A 346 -25.81 17.30 -7.49
C ARG A 346 -25.63 18.09 -6.19
N LYS A 347 -26.21 19.29 -6.12
CA LYS A 347 -26.44 19.98 -4.84
C LYS A 347 -27.49 19.23 -4.03
N ILE A 348 -27.05 18.44 -3.06
CA ILE A 348 -27.90 17.99 -1.95
C ILE A 348 -28.03 19.18 -0.98
N SER A 349 -29.20 19.37 -0.39
CA SER A 349 -29.56 20.60 0.33
C SER A 349 -28.70 20.84 1.56
N ASP A 350 -28.28 22.10 1.75
CA ASP A 350 -27.62 22.59 2.96
C ASP A 350 -28.54 22.51 4.17
N ALA A 351 -28.52 21.36 4.87
CA ALA A 351 -29.16 21.16 6.16
C ALA A 351 -28.18 20.41 7.08
N GLU A 352 -27.79 21.06 8.17
CA GLU A 352 -26.99 20.51 9.28
C GLU A 352 -25.54 20.06 8.94
N SER A 353 -24.82 20.87 8.15
CA SER A 353 -23.35 20.86 8.11
C SER A 353 -22.74 21.65 9.29
N TYR A 354 -21.69 21.09 9.92
CA TYR A 354 -20.92 21.72 11.00
C TYR A 354 -20.10 22.97 10.55
N GLU A 355 -20.12 23.33 9.27
CA GLU A 355 -19.41 24.50 8.72
C GLU A 355 -20.00 25.86 9.16
N ASN A 356 -21.16 25.89 9.83
CA ASN A 356 -21.81 27.14 10.28
C ASN A 356 -21.75 27.37 11.80
N LEU A 357 -20.64 27.01 12.46
CA LEU A 357 -20.42 27.33 13.88
C LEU A 357 -20.36 28.85 14.16
N ASP A 358 -19.87 29.65 13.21
CA ASP A 358 -19.72 31.11 13.37
C ASP A 358 -21.04 31.89 13.50
N GLN A 359 -22.20 31.29 13.18
CA GLN A 359 -23.50 31.97 13.25
C GLN A 359 -24.29 31.70 14.55
N LEU A 360 -23.86 30.75 15.39
CA LEU A 360 -24.62 30.31 16.57
C LEU A 360 -24.25 31.03 17.89
N GLU A 361 -23.17 31.81 17.94
CA GLU A 361 -22.77 32.55 19.16
C GLU A 361 -23.60 33.83 19.43
N LEU A 362 -24.52 34.22 18.54
CA LEU A 362 -25.12 35.57 18.53
C LEU A 362 -26.56 35.70 19.09
N THR A 363 -27.13 34.66 19.70
CA THR A 363 -28.43 34.73 20.40
C THR A 363 -28.29 34.56 21.92
N GLN A 364 -28.55 35.65 22.64
CA GLN A 364 -28.41 35.76 24.09
C GLN A 364 -29.31 34.79 24.87
N ALA A 365 -28.74 34.14 25.89
CA ALA A 365 -29.50 33.37 26.87
C ALA A 365 -30.16 34.30 27.92
N PRO A 366 -31.46 34.12 28.25
CA PRO A 366 -32.07 34.75 29.40
C PRO A 366 -31.78 33.94 30.69
N ILE A 367 -31.50 34.67 31.77
CA ILE A 367 -31.20 34.12 33.10
C ILE A 367 -32.51 33.87 33.86
N VAL A 368 -32.67 32.70 34.47
CA VAL A 368 -33.67 32.42 35.53
C VAL A 368 -33.04 31.54 36.61
N GLU A 369 -33.39 31.78 37.87
CA GLU A 369 -32.71 31.34 39.09
C GLU A 369 -33.11 29.92 39.58
N ASP A 370 -32.30 29.36 40.49
CA ASP A 370 -32.49 28.04 41.12
C ASP A 370 -33.70 27.97 42.08
N GLU A 371 -34.47 26.86 42.03
CA GLU A 371 -35.28 26.40 43.16
C GLU A 371 -35.43 24.85 43.20
N VAL A 372 -35.29 24.27 44.39
CA VAL A 372 -35.28 22.83 44.74
C VAL A 372 -35.78 22.74 46.20
N PRO A 373 -36.55 21.72 46.71
CA PRO A 373 -36.95 20.40 46.15
C PRO A 373 -38.46 20.01 46.30
N GLU A 374 -38.86 18.81 45.83
CA GLU A 374 -39.53 17.76 46.64
C GLU A 374 -39.66 16.41 45.87
N ILE A 375 -39.78 15.27 46.58
CA ILE A 375 -39.90 13.90 46.00
C ILE A 375 -41.04 13.14 46.68
N PRO A 376 -42.14 12.82 45.95
CA PRO A 376 -42.56 11.42 45.69
C PRO A 376 -43.24 11.20 44.30
N GLU A 377 -43.38 10.00 43.70
CA GLU A 377 -42.81 8.66 43.95
C GLU A 377 -42.86 7.73 42.70
N ILE A 378 -42.29 6.53 42.83
CA ILE A 378 -42.52 5.26 42.08
C ILE A 378 -43.17 5.31 40.67
N ARG A 379 -42.38 4.95 39.62
CA ARG A 379 -42.57 3.68 38.89
C ARG A 379 -41.31 3.21 38.15
N ARG A 380 -40.64 2.15 38.66
CA ARG A 380 -39.56 1.47 37.93
C ARG A 380 -40.11 0.73 36.72
N SER A 381 -39.59 1.02 35.53
CA SER A 381 -39.80 0.23 34.31
C SER A 381 -38.48 -0.04 33.58
N SER A 382 -37.79 -1.07 34.05
CA SER A 382 -36.83 -1.92 33.32
C SER A 382 -35.86 -1.26 32.31
N MET A 383 -34.59 -1.14 32.70
CA MET A 383 -33.48 -1.04 31.74
C MET A 383 -33.52 -2.24 30.78
N ARG A 384 -33.69 -2.00 29.48
CA ARG A 384 -33.40 -3.02 28.46
C ARG A 384 -31.90 -3.02 28.15
N LYS A 385 -31.30 -4.20 28.28
CA LYS A 385 -29.87 -4.48 28.10
C LYS A 385 -29.31 -3.89 26.81
N LEU A 386 -28.08 -3.40 26.89
CA LEU A 386 -27.16 -3.35 25.75
C LEU A 386 -27.10 -4.73 25.08
N VAL A 387 -27.52 -4.82 23.82
CA VAL A 387 -27.46 -6.05 23.03
C VAL A 387 -26.09 -6.16 22.40
N ARG A 388 -25.37 -7.22 22.76
CA ARG A 388 -24.10 -7.60 22.12
C ARG A 388 -24.38 -7.99 20.67
N GLN A 389 -24.05 -7.12 19.73
CA GLN A 389 -24.21 -7.40 18.31
C GLN A 389 -23.28 -8.54 17.90
N SER A 390 -23.86 -9.66 17.49
CA SER A 390 -23.14 -10.82 17.00
C SER A 390 -23.35 -10.92 15.50
N SER A 391 -22.26 -10.92 14.72
CA SER A 391 -22.30 -11.09 13.27
C SER A 391 -22.71 -12.51 12.91
N ILE A 392 -24.01 -12.71 12.66
CA ILE A 392 -24.54 -13.96 12.12
C ILE A 392 -24.38 -13.89 10.60
N VAL A 393 -23.43 -14.66 10.07
CA VAL A 393 -23.38 -14.95 8.63
C VAL A 393 -24.55 -15.89 8.32
N GLU A 394 -25.56 -15.41 7.61
CA GLU A 394 -26.69 -16.22 7.19
C GLU A 394 -26.27 -17.23 6.12
N THR A 395 -26.04 -18.47 6.54
CA THR A 395 -25.99 -19.61 5.63
C THR A 395 -27.42 -20.02 5.27
N GLN A 396 -27.79 -19.94 3.99
CA GLN A 396 -29.12 -20.34 3.55
C GLN A 396 -29.40 -21.81 3.92
N ARG A 397 -30.55 -22.04 4.56
CA ARG A 397 -31.08 -23.36 4.89
C ARG A 397 -32.17 -23.73 3.89
N ASP A 398 -32.26 -25.02 3.58
CA ASP A 398 -33.39 -25.55 2.83
C ASP A 398 -34.67 -25.55 3.69
N ILE A 399 -35.84 -25.78 3.07
CA ILE A 399 -37.15 -25.72 3.75
C ILE A 399 -37.23 -26.72 4.94
N ASP A 400 -36.51 -27.83 4.85
CA ASP A 400 -36.37 -28.86 5.91
C ASP A 400 -35.29 -28.55 6.96
N GLY A 401 -34.73 -27.33 6.98
CA GLY A 401 -33.83 -26.84 8.02
C GLY A 401 -32.37 -27.29 7.94
N ASN A 402 -32.00 -28.09 6.93
CA ASN A 402 -30.63 -28.58 6.74
C ASN A 402 -29.71 -27.55 6.06
N ILE A 403 -28.43 -27.55 6.44
CA ILE A 403 -27.40 -26.63 5.94
C ILE A 403 -26.68 -27.29 4.74
N LYS A 404 -26.75 -26.66 3.56
CA LYS A 404 -25.94 -27.05 2.39
C LYS A 404 -24.60 -26.31 2.39
N MET A 405 -23.49 -27.04 2.51
CA MET A 405 -22.19 -26.50 2.11
C MET A 405 -22.02 -26.63 0.60
N THR A 406 -22.00 -25.50 -0.11
CA THR A 406 -21.69 -25.44 -1.54
C THR A 406 -20.19 -25.52 -1.76
N TYR A 407 -19.73 -26.66 -2.28
CA TYR A 407 -18.36 -26.80 -2.77
C TYR A 407 -18.26 -26.14 -4.15
N TRP A 408 -17.45 -25.09 -4.24
CA TRP A 408 -16.97 -24.57 -5.53
C TRP A 408 -15.73 -25.39 -5.94
N PHE A 409 -15.78 -25.95 -7.14
CA PHE A 409 -14.67 -26.64 -7.82
C PHE A 409 -13.90 -25.66 -8.71
#